data_AF-A0A1D2NJI1-F1
#
_entry.id   AF-A0A1D2NJI1-F1
#
_cell.length_a   1.000
_cell.length_b   1.000
_cell.length_c   1.000
_cell.angle_alpha   90.00
_cell.angle_beta   90.00
_cell.angle_gamma   90.00
#
_symmetry.space_group_name_H-M   'P 1'
#
loop_
_entity.id
_entity.type
_entity.pdbx_description
1 polymer ?
#
loop_
_entity_poly.entity_id
_entity_poly.type
_entity_poly.pdbx_seq_one_letter_code
_entity_poly.pdbx_strand_id
1 'polypeptide(L)'
;MKPLVIGLKLETVSIPQYGVKDGSAVLGCEFLLESDTLLVLKWYKDGHEFYRYTPQVKPNTLTFPVDGVYVDTAASDFNKVSLRNITLSTGGTYKCEVSADRPSFRTLSQQGDMFIIEPEISGIHPAVSVGDTITGNCTSYHTKPAASLMFYINEEKAETEYIIEYLPIPEPSGLETSVLGLNFHLEPRHFRNGAMELKCTATIGNGYWVKRMVVAEANINAQPSIPGHNRLLSVWSNISIIE
;
A
#
# COMPACT_ATOMS: atom_id res chain seq x y z
N MET A 1 -1.90 -22.74 -51.44
CA MET A 1 -2.51 -22.46 -50.12
C MET A 1 -1.41 -21.84 -49.25
N LYS A 2 -1.56 -20.60 -48.78
CA LYS A 2 -0.62 -20.04 -47.79
C LYS A 2 -0.84 -20.80 -46.47
N PRO A 3 0.22 -21.26 -45.77
CA PRO A 3 0.03 -21.86 -44.46
C PRO A 3 -0.60 -20.82 -43.54
N LEU A 4 -1.55 -21.25 -42.71
CA LEU A 4 -2.03 -20.47 -41.58
C LEU A 4 -0.82 -20.24 -40.68
N VAL A 5 -0.24 -19.02 -40.69
CA VAL A 5 0.87 -18.68 -39.79
C VAL A 5 0.26 -18.52 -38.41
N ILE A 6 0.31 -19.61 -37.64
CA ILE A 6 -0.02 -19.62 -36.22
C ILE A 6 1.25 -19.13 -35.49
N GLY A 7 1.12 -17.99 -34.82
CA GLY A 7 2.22 -17.29 -34.15
C GLY A 7 1.75 -16.78 -32.80
N LEU A 8 2.53 -15.91 -32.16
CA LEU A 8 2.36 -15.46 -30.78
C LEU A 8 0.90 -15.33 -30.34
N LYS A 9 0.57 -16.02 -29.25
CA LYS A 9 -0.69 -15.93 -28.50
C LYS A 9 -0.38 -15.57 -27.06
N LEU A 10 -1.09 -14.58 -26.53
CA LEU A 10 -1.02 -14.21 -25.11
C LEU A 10 -2.14 -14.95 -24.39
N GLU A 11 -1.77 -15.86 -23.49
CA GLU A 11 -2.72 -16.76 -22.81
C GLU A 11 -3.28 -16.10 -21.56
N THR A 12 -2.42 -15.64 -20.65
CA THR A 12 -2.85 -15.07 -19.37
C THR A 12 -1.84 -14.07 -18.84
N VAL A 13 -2.29 -12.86 -18.51
CA VAL A 13 -1.54 -11.92 -17.69
C VAL A 13 -2.13 -11.90 -16.28
N SER A 14 -1.36 -12.42 -15.33
CA SER A 14 -1.74 -12.51 -13.91
C SER A 14 -1.13 -11.36 -13.15
N ILE A 15 -1.99 -10.48 -12.62
CA ILE A 15 -1.62 -9.35 -11.77
C ILE A 15 -2.44 -9.50 -10.48
N PRO A 16 -1.81 -9.58 -9.29
CA PRO A 16 -2.55 -9.61 -8.04
C PRO A 16 -3.44 -8.37 -7.91
N GLN A 17 -4.73 -8.58 -7.67
CA GLN A 17 -5.67 -7.48 -7.53
C GLN A 17 -5.35 -6.61 -6.30
N TYR A 18 -4.87 -7.23 -5.22
CA TYR A 18 -4.48 -6.53 -4.00
C TYR A 18 -3.06 -6.91 -3.58
N GLY A 19 -2.24 -5.92 -3.23
CA GLY A 19 -0.91 -6.10 -2.65
C GLY A 19 -0.93 -5.90 -1.13
N VAL A 20 -0.17 -6.72 -0.40
CA VAL A 20 0.00 -6.61 1.06
C VAL A 20 1.26 -5.81 1.35
N LYS A 21 1.14 -4.73 2.14
CA LYS A 21 2.25 -3.85 2.51
C LYS A 21 3.40 -4.65 3.13
N ASP A 22 4.63 -4.28 2.79
CA ASP A 22 5.89 -4.94 3.19
C ASP A 22 6.03 -6.41 2.73
N GLY A 23 5.02 -6.93 2.01
CA GLY A 23 5.01 -8.28 1.46
C GLY A 23 5.70 -8.38 0.09
N SER A 24 5.24 -9.35 -0.68
CA SER A 24 5.68 -9.62 -2.06
C SER A 24 4.51 -9.86 -2.98
N ALA A 25 4.66 -9.55 -4.26
CA ALA A 25 3.68 -9.81 -5.30
C ALA A 25 4.34 -10.50 -6.50
N VAL A 26 3.61 -11.38 -7.16
CA VAL A 26 4.10 -12.09 -8.34
C VAL A 26 3.25 -11.70 -9.54
N LEU A 27 3.89 -11.19 -10.57
CA LEU A 27 3.30 -10.90 -11.87
C LEU A 27 3.61 -12.06 -12.81
N GLY A 28 2.61 -12.56 -13.52
CA GLY A 28 2.74 -13.66 -14.49
C GLY A 28 2.31 -13.22 -15.88
N CYS A 29 3.01 -13.67 -16.91
CA CYS A 29 2.68 -13.39 -18.29
C CYS A 29 2.90 -14.62 -19.16
N GLU A 30 1.86 -15.44 -19.29
CA GLU A 30 1.87 -16.68 -20.04
C GLU A 30 1.53 -16.44 -21.50
N PHE A 31 2.32 -17.01 -22.40
CA PHE A 31 2.17 -16.89 -23.84
C PHE A 31 2.69 -18.13 -24.56
N LEU A 32 2.15 -18.37 -25.76
CA LEU A 32 2.60 -19.41 -26.67
C LEU A 32 3.21 -18.76 -27.91
N LEU A 33 4.44 -19.14 -28.26
CA LEU A 33 5.11 -18.64 -29.47
C LEU A 33 4.78 -19.47 -30.71
N GLU A 34 4.44 -20.74 -30.54
CA GLU A 34 4.22 -21.71 -31.62
C GLU A 34 5.37 -21.75 -32.63
N SER A 35 5.21 -21.13 -33.81
CA SER A 35 6.25 -21.06 -34.84
C SER A 35 7.19 -19.86 -34.70
N ASP A 36 6.86 -18.90 -33.83
CA ASP A 36 7.67 -17.73 -33.57
C ASP A 36 8.82 -17.99 -32.58
N THR A 37 9.76 -17.06 -32.53
CA THR A 37 10.76 -16.95 -31.46
C THR A 37 10.53 -15.69 -30.65
N LEU A 38 10.81 -15.74 -29.34
CA LEU A 38 10.65 -14.58 -28.47
C LEU A 38 11.70 -13.53 -28.81
N LEU A 39 11.25 -12.33 -29.21
CA LEU A 39 12.11 -11.17 -29.37
C LEU A 39 12.36 -10.51 -28.01
N VAL A 40 11.29 -10.14 -27.31
CA VAL A 40 11.36 -9.45 -26.03
C VAL A 40 10.06 -9.62 -25.24
N LEU A 41 10.18 -9.70 -23.91
CA LEU A 41 9.08 -9.50 -22.97
C LEU A 41 9.37 -8.26 -22.13
N LYS A 42 8.35 -7.43 -21.89
CA LYS A 42 8.44 -6.22 -21.08
C LYS A 42 7.29 -6.12 -20.10
N TRP A 43 7.59 -5.58 -18.93
CA TRP A 43 6.57 -5.10 -18.00
C TRP A 43 6.64 -3.60 -17.79
N TYR A 44 5.45 -3.02 -17.67
CA TYR A 44 5.23 -1.61 -17.42
C TYR A 44 4.37 -1.42 -16.18
N LYS A 45 4.65 -0.37 -15.40
CA LYS A 45 3.77 0.17 -14.37
C LYS A 45 3.45 1.61 -14.74
N ASP A 46 2.16 1.94 -14.83
CA ASP A 46 1.67 3.28 -15.17
C ASP A 46 2.36 3.85 -16.42
N GLY A 47 2.53 3.00 -17.43
CA GLY A 47 3.18 3.34 -18.70
C GLY A 47 4.72 3.34 -18.70
N HIS A 48 5.37 3.20 -17.55
CA HIS A 48 6.83 3.19 -17.42
C HIS A 48 7.37 1.76 -17.37
N GLU A 49 8.32 1.45 -18.24
CA GLU A 49 8.98 0.14 -18.26
C GLU A 49 9.79 -0.05 -16.98
N PHE A 50 9.65 -1.20 -16.33
CA PHE A 50 10.44 -1.54 -15.13
C PHE A 50 11.16 -2.89 -15.25
N TYR A 51 10.77 -3.74 -16.20
CA TYR A 51 11.39 -5.05 -16.43
C TYR A 51 11.42 -5.38 -17.91
N ARG A 52 12.54 -5.94 -18.38
CA ARG A 52 12.72 -6.44 -19.73
C ARG A 52 13.47 -7.76 -19.73
N TYR A 53 12.95 -8.73 -20.48
CA TYR A 53 13.65 -9.96 -20.80
C TYR A 53 13.91 -10.08 -22.30
N THR A 54 15.16 -10.30 -22.68
CA THR A 54 15.62 -10.47 -24.06
C THR A 54 16.50 -11.73 -24.16
N PRO A 55 16.01 -12.85 -24.75
CA PRO A 55 16.72 -14.13 -24.75
C PRO A 55 18.15 -14.09 -25.29
N GLN A 56 18.39 -13.26 -26.32
CA GLN A 56 19.62 -13.21 -27.11
C GLN A 56 20.67 -12.23 -26.57
N VAL A 57 20.38 -11.49 -25.50
CA VAL A 57 21.26 -10.44 -24.95
C VAL A 57 21.72 -10.84 -23.55
N LYS A 58 22.98 -10.57 -23.18
CA LYS A 58 23.51 -10.80 -21.83
C LYS A 58 23.79 -9.45 -21.14
N PRO A 59 23.28 -9.20 -19.91
CA PRO A 59 22.34 -10.05 -19.18
C PRO A 59 20.97 -10.13 -19.89
N ASN A 60 20.31 -11.29 -19.80
CA ASN A 60 19.00 -11.50 -20.44
C ASN A 60 17.90 -10.66 -19.82
N THR A 61 18.09 -10.24 -18.57
CA THR A 61 17.13 -9.45 -17.80
C THR A 61 17.70 -8.08 -17.49
N LEU A 62 16.91 -7.04 -17.72
CA LEU A 62 17.18 -5.67 -17.32
C LEU A 62 16.02 -5.14 -16.48
N THR A 63 16.34 -4.33 -15.47
CA THR A 63 15.36 -3.63 -14.65
C THR A 63 15.55 -2.12 -14.77
N PHE A 64 14.46 -1.38 -14.65
CA PHE A 64 14.46 0.07 -14.72
C PHE A 64 13.72 0.63 -13.50
N PRO A 65 14.22 1.70 -12.88
CA PRO A 65 13.62 2.25 -11.67
C PRO A 65 12.26 2.88 -11.99
N VAL A 66 11.23 2.46 -11.24
CA VAL A 66 9.89 3.05 -11.21
C VAL A 66 9.48 3.15 -9.74
N ASP A 67 8.86 4.26 -9.35
CA ASP A 67 8.44 4.45 -7.95
C ASP A 67 7.50 3.33 -7.50
N GLY A 68 7.74 2.83 -6.29
CA GLY A 68 7.02 1.70 -5.70
C GLY A 68 7.31 0.33 -6.31
N VAL A 69 8.23 0.21 -7.28
CA VAL A 69 8.57 -1.07 -7.92
C VAL A 69 9.96 -1.53 -7.52
N TYR A 70 10.02 -2.56 -6.69
CA TYR A 70 11.26 -3.21 -6.30
C TYR A 70 11.28 -4.66 -6.80
N VAL A 71 11.89 -4.89 -7.96
CA VAL A 71 12.02 -6.23 -8.55
C VAL A 71 12.99 -7.08 -7.74
N ASP A 72 12.59 -8.31 -7.42
CA ASP A 72 13.47 -9.37 -6.96
C ASP A 72 13.97 -10.17 -8.17
N THR A 73 15.14 -9.80 -8.68
CA THR A 73 15.74 -10.44 -9.85
C THR A 73 16.14 -11.89 -9.62
N ALA A 74 16.36 -12.32 -8.37
CA ALA A 74 16.70 -13.70 -8.06
C ALA A 74 15.47 -14.62 -8.08
N ALA A 75 14.29 -14.07 -7.80
CA ALA A 75 13.01 -14.77 -7.84
C ALA A 75 12.20 -14.51 -9.12
N SER A 76 12.80 -13.83 -10.12
CA SER A 76 12.17 -13.51 -11.41
C SER A 76 12.83 -14.27 -12.56
N ASP A 77 12.06 -14.55 -13.60
CA ASP A 77 12.50 -15.26 -14.80
C ASP A 77 11.93 -14.63 -16.08
N PHE A 78 11.76 -15.40 -17.15
CA PHE A 78 11.34 -14.89 -18.46
C PHE A 78 9.86 -14.49 -18.52
N ASN A 79 8.96 -15.14 -17.75
CA ASN A 79 7.52 -14.91 -17.79
C ASN A 79 6.92 -14.55 -16.42
N LYS A 80 7.69 -14.69 -15.34
CA LYS A 80 7.30 -14.38 -13.97
C LYS A 80 8.21 -13.30 -13.37
N VAL A 81 7.61 -12.23 -12.85
CA VAL A 81 8.33 -11.13 -12.18
C VAL A 81 7.88 -11.01 -10.74
N SER A 82 8.83 -11.15 -9.81
CA SER A 82 8.60 -11.03 -8.38
C SER A 82 8.90 -9.59 -7.93
N LEU A 83 7.96 -8.98 -7.23
CA LEU A 83 8.09 -7.70 -6.54
C LEU A 83 8.21 -7.95 -5.04
N ARG A 84 9.08 -7.19 -4.37
CA ARG A 84 9.27 -7.20 -2.92
C ARG A 84 9.03 -5.82 -2.33
N ASN A 85 8.89 -5.74 -1.01
CA ASN A 85 8.74 -4.47 -0.29
C ASN A 85 7.58 -3.63 -0.86
N ILE A 86 6.40 -4.23 -0.91
CA ILE A 86 5.20 -3.59 -1.45
C ILE A 86 4.85 -2.36 -0.59
N THR A 87 4.74 -1.21 -1.23
CA THR A 87 4.34 0.06 -0.62
C THR A 87 3.02 0.55 -1.24
N LEU A 88 2.47 1.65 -0.74
CA LEU A 88 1.31 2.30 -1.38
C LEU A 88 1.59 2.68 -2.83
N SER A 89 2.80 3.16 -3.13
CA SER A 89 3.21 3.52 -4.49
C SER A 89 3.38 2.31 -5.42
N THR A 90 3.40 1.08 -4.90
CA THR A 90 3.35 -0.13 -5.73
C THR A 90 1.99 -0.29 -6.41
N GLY A 91 0.92 0.30 -5.89
CA GLY A 91 -0.38 0.31 -6.57
C GLY A 91 -0.31 1.01 -7.93
N GLY A 92 -1.13 0.56 -8.87
CA GLY A 92 -1.19 1.14 -10.22
C GLY A 92 -1.57 0.13 -11.30
N THR A 93 -1.52 0.56 -12.55
CA THR A 93 -1.81 -0.27 -13.72
C THR A 93 -0.55 -0.95 -14.21
N TYR A 94 -0.57 -2.28 -14.25
CA TYR A 94 0.51 -3.11 -14.76
C TYR A 94 0.16 -3.65 -16.14
N LYS A 95 1.13 -3.66 -17.05
CA LYS A 95 0.98 -4.19 -18.42
C LYS A 95 2.13 -5.13 -18.75
N CYS A 96 1.81 -6.35 -19.18
CA CYS A 96 2.78 -7.20 -19.87
C CYS A 96 2.68 -6.98 -21.37
N GLU A 97 3.82 -6.92 -22.05
CA GLU A 97 3.94 -6.84 -23.50
C GLU A 97 4.95 -7.86 -24.01
N VAL A 98 4.51 -8.71 -24.94
CA VAL A 98 5.32 -9.78 -25.54
C VAL A 98 5.44 -9.51 -27.03
N SER A 99 6.68 -9.47 -27.52
CA SER A 99 6.98 -9.35 -28.94
C SER A 99 7.66 -10.61 -29.44
N ALA A 100 7.13 -11.18 -30.51
CA ALA A 100 7.74 -12.25 -31.28
C ALA A 100 8.58 -11.68 -32.44
N ASP A 101 9.62 -12.41 -32.81
CA ASP A 101 10.35 -12.21 -34.05
C ASP A 101 9.64 -12.98 -35.19
N ARG A 102 10.38 -13.42 -36.20
CA ARG A 102 9.91 -14.26 -37.30
C ARG A 102 9.16 -15.51 -36.82
N PRO A 103 8.18 -15.98 -37.61
CA PRO A 103 7.68 -15.39 -38.86
C PRO A 103 6.66 -14.24 -38.69
N SER A 104 6.02 -14.09 -37.54
CA SER A 104 4.84 -13.22 -37.42
C SER A 104 5.15 -11.76 -37.09
N PHE A 105 6.29 -11.49 -36.42
CA PHE A 105 6.65 -10.17 -35.88
C PHE A 105 5.55 -9.54 -34.99
N ARG A 106 4.73 -10.37 -34.36
CA ARG A 106 3.58 -9.91 -33.57
C ARG A 106 4.02 -9.34 -32.23
N THR A 107 3.28 -8.34 -31.77
CA THR A 107 3.36 -7.85 -30.39
C THR A 107 1.97 -7.87 -29.78
N LEU A 108 1.83 -8.50 -28.62
CA LEU A 108 0.59 -8.60 -27.87
C LEU A 108 0.82 -8.09 -26.45
N SER A 109 -0.22 -7.48 -25.87
CA SER A 109 -0.16 -6.97 -24.50
C SER A 109 -1.51 -7.09 -23.81
N GLN A 110 -1.47 -7.26 -22.49
CA GLN A 110 -2.65 -7.17 -21.62
C GLN A 110 -2.24 -6.47 -20.33
N GLN A 111 -3.21 -5.78 -19.72
CA GLN A 111 -3.01 -4.99 -18.51
C GLN A 111 -4.04 -5.33 -17.43
N GLY A 112 -3.73 -4.96 -16.21
CA GLY A 112 -4.60 -5.07 -15.04
C GLY A 112 -4.11 -4.17 -13.91
N ASP A 113 -4.98 -3.91 -12.95
CA ASP A 113 -4.69 -2.99 -11.84
C ASP A 113 -4.36 -3.78 -10.57
N MET A 114 -3.35 -3.29 -9.84
CA MET A 114 -3.05 -3.72 -8.48
C MET A 114 -3.38 -2.59 -7.52
N PHE A 115 -4.21 -2.87 -6.54
CA PHE A 115 -4.59 -1.95 -5.47
C PHE A 115 -3.83 -2.27 -4.19
N ILE A 116 -3.44 -1.26 -3.43
CA ILE A 116 -2.86 -1.46 -2.09
C ILE A 116 -3.85 -0.91 -1.08
N ILE A 117 -4.42 -1.80 -0.28
CA ILE A 117 -5.42 -1.42 0.72
C ILE A 117 -4.69 -0.87 1.95
N GLU A 118 -5.17 0.24 2.48
CA GLU A 118 -4.78 0.74 3.79
C GLU A 118 -6.04 1.12 4.55
N PRO A 119 -6.43 0.39 5.61
CA PRO A 119 -7.54 0.82 6.43
C PRO A 119 -7.19 2.13 7.13
N GLU A 120 -8.19 2.97 7.35
CA GLU A 120 -8.03 4.27 7.99
C GLU A 120 -8.79 4.30 9.32
N ILE A 121 -8.12 4.72 10.39
CA ILE A 121 -8.76 5.00 11.68
C ILE A 121 -9.05 6.50 11.74
N SER A 122 -10.31 6.86 11.96
CA SER A 122 -10.81 8.25 11.95
C SER A 122 -11.73 8.52 13.14
N GLY A 123 -11.96 9.80 13.46
CA GLY A 123 -12.88 10.23 14.52
C GLY A 123 -12.30 10.24 15.95
N ILE A 124 -11.08 9.74 16.15
CA ILE A 124 -10.46 9.63 17.47
C ILE A 124 -9.39 10.72 17.64
N HIS A 125 -9.44 11.46 18.75
CA HIS A 125 -8.44 12.49 19.04
C HIS A 125 -7.11 11.82 19.48
N PRO A 126 -5.93 12.32 19.06
CA PRO A 126 -4.64 11.73 19.43
C PRO A 126 -4.29 11.78 20.92
N ALA A 127 -5.00 12.59 21.69
CA ALA A 127 -4.84 12.71 23.15
C ALA A 127 -6.21 12.78 23.85
N VAL A 128 -6.46 11.92 24.83
CA VAL A 128 -7.78 11.77 25.48
C VAL A 128 -7.61 11.53 26.97
N SER A 129 -8.62 11.89 27.76
CA SER A 129 -8.57 11.73 29.22
C SER A 129 -9.15 10.38 29.63
N VAL A 130 -8.66 9.85 30.75
CA VAL A 130 -9.33 8.72 31.42
C VAL A 130 -10.75 9.13 31.80
N GLY A 131 -11.71 8.24 31.57
CA GLY A 131 -13.14 8.48 31.77
C GLY A 131 -13.85 9.06 30.53
N ASP A 132 -13.12 9.48 29.50
CA ASP A 132 -13.73 9.85 28.23
C ASP A 132 -14.30 8.60 27.53
N THR A 133 -15.28 8.83 26.65
CA THR A 133 -15.72 7.82 25.68
C THR A 133 -15.26 8.26 24.31
N ILE A 134 -14.47 7.41 23.65
CA ILE A 134 -14.01 7.66 22.29
C ILE A 134 -14.94 7.00 21.28
N THR A 135 -15.28 7.74 20.23
CA THR A 135 -16.04 7.24 19.09
C THR A 135 -15.22 7.43 17.84
N GLY A 136 -15.02 6.36 17.08
CA GLY A 136 -14.24 6.42 15.85
C GLY A 136 -14.62 5.34 14.87
N ASN A 137 -14.13 5.46 13.64
CA ASN A 137 -14.38 4.52 12.58
C ASN A 137 -13.07 3.97 12.04
N CYS A 138 -13.06 2.68 11.75
CA CYS A 138 -12.13 2.09 10.82
C CYS A 138 -12.81 1.93 9.46
N THR A 139 -12.19 2.44 8.41
CA THR A 139 -12.74 2.39 7.06
C THR A 139 -11.75 1.74 6.12
N SER A 140 -12.23 0.85 5.23
CA SER A 140 -11.46 0.29 4.11
C SER A 140 -12.20 0.55 2.82
N TYR A 141 -11.60 1.34 1.93
CA TYR A 141 -12.17 1.76 0.65
C TYR A 141 -11.81 0.81 -0.50
N HIS A 142 -12.62 0.81 -1.56
CA HIS A 142 -12.26 0.25 -2.87
C HIS A 142 -11.92 -1.25 -2.84
N THR A 143 -12.76 -2.06 -2.19
CA THR A 143 -12.55 -3.50 -2.04
C THR A 143 -13.66 -4.33 -2.67
N LYS A 144 -13.32 -5.51 -3.19
CA LYS A 144 -14.28 -6.50 -3.70
C LYS A 144 -13.76 -7.93 -3.48
N PRO A 145 -14.44 -8.76 -2.68
CA PRO A 145 -15.58 -8.39 -1.82
C PRO A 145 -15.20 -7.34 -0.79
N ALA A 146 -16.20 -6.70 -0.17
CA ALA A 146 -16.02 -5.82 0.98
C ALA A 146 -15.07 -6.42 2.02
N ALA A 147 -14.06 -5.66 2.44
CA ALA A 147 -13.10 -6.12 3.44
C ALA A 147 -13.76 -6.39 4.80
N SER A 148 -13.34 -7.46 5.46
CA SER A 148 -13.73 -7.70 6.86
C SER A 148 -12.81 -6.89 7.77
N LEU A 149 -13.41 -6.06 8.62
CA LEU A 149 -12.71 -5.16 9.53
C LEU A 149 -12.71 -5.70 10.96
N MET A 150 -11.66 -5.37 11.71
CA MET A 150 -11.56 -5.68 13.13
C MET A 150 -10.77 -4.62 13.88
N PHE A 151 -11.28 -4.21 15.05
CA PHE A 151 -10.56 -3.35 15.98
C PHE A 151 -9.87 -4.16 17.07
N TYR A 152 -8.72 -3.64 17.50
CA TYR A 152 -7.95 -4.12 18.63
C TYR A 152 -7.53 -2.93 19.48
N ILE A 153 -7.58 -3.11 20.80
CA ILE A 153 -7.14 -2.14 21.80
C ILE A 153 -5.99 -2.79 22.56
N ASN A 154 -4.79 -2.22 22.47
CA ASN A 154 -3.57 -2.75 23.07
C ASN A 154 -3.30 -4.24 22.73
N GLU A 155 -3.44 -4.57 21.44
CA GLU A 155 -3.32 -5.93 20.87
C GLU A 155 -4.45 -6.92 21.21
N GLU A 156 -5.36 -6.56 22.11
CA GLU A 156 -6.53 -7.38 22.44
C GLU A 156 -7.69 -7.04 21.51
N LYS A 157 -8.39 -8.05 20.99
CA LYS A 157 -9.54 -7.85 20.11
C LYS A 157 -10.63 -7.09 20.88
N ALA A 158 -11.14 -6.01 20.28
CA ALA A 158 -12.21 -5.23 20.89
C ALA A 158 -13.46 -6.10 21.09
N GLU A 159 -14.08 -5.97 22.25
CA GLU A 159 -15.31 -6.69 22.59
C GLU A 159 -16.48 -6.18 21.75
N THR A 160 -17.41 -7.08 21.42
CA THR A 160 -18.56 -6.77 20.56
C THR A 160 -19.42 -5.61 21.08
N GLU A 161 -19.45 -5.40 22.40
CA GLU A 161 -20.18 -4.31 23.05
C GLU A 161 -19.65 -2.92 22.67
N TYR A 162 -18.38 -2.82 22.27
CA TYR A 162 -17.73 -1.58 21.84
C TYR A 162 -17.84 -1.37 20.32
N ILE A 163 -18.32 -2.36 19.59
CA ILE A 163 -18.31 -2.37 18.13
C ILE A 163 -19.66 -1.93 17.58
N ILE A 164 -19.61 -1.08 16.56
CA ILE A 164 -20.76 -0.67 15.76
C ILE A 164 -20.55 -1.24 14.35
N GLU A 165 -21.34 -2.24 13.98
CA GLU A 165 -21.27 -2.83 12.65
C GLU A 165 -22.07 -2.00 11.64
N TYR A 166 -21.44 -1.67 10.51
CA TYR A 166 -22.11 -1.03 9.37
C TYR A 166 -22.16 -2.02 8.20
N LEU A 167 -23.22 -1.93 7.41
CA LEU A 167 -23.29 -2.66 6.14
C LEU A 167 -22.27 -2.09 5.14
N PRO A 168 -21.65 -2.93 4.30
CA PRO A 168 -20.79 -2.45 3.22
C PRO A 168 -21.51 -1.46 2.32
N ILE A 169 -20.81 -0.39 1.96
CA ILE A 169 -21.33 0.68 1.12
C ILE A 169 -20.89 0.40 -0.33
N PRO A 170 -21.81 0.11 -1.25
CA PRO A 170 -21.46 -0.09 -2.66
C PRO A 170 -21.03 1.22 -3.31
N GLU A 171 -20.00 1.17 -4.14
CA GLU A 171 -19.43 2.31 -4.86
C GLU A 171 -19.83 2.32 -6.34
N PRO A 172 -19.82 3.49 -7.02
CA PRO A 172 -20.08 3.56 -8.46
C PRO A 172 -19.09 2.77 -9.32
N SER A 173 -17.88 2.51 -8.82
CA SER A 173 -16.84 1.68 -9.44
C SER A 173 -17.20 0.19 -9.48
N GLY A 174 -18.25 -0.23 -8.75
CA GLY A 174 -18.59 -1.63 -8.50
C GLY A 174 -17.77 -2.29 -7.40
N LEU A 175 -16.93 -1.53 -6.70
CA LEU A 175 -16.24 -1.91 -5.46
C LEU A 175 -17.13 -1.57 -4.24
N GLU A 176 -16.65 -1.92 -3.05
CA GLU A 176 -17.35 -1.73 -1.78
C GLU A 176 -16.41 -1.11 -0.74
N THR A 177 -16.97 -0.20 0.05
CA THR A 177 -16.33 0.38 1.24
C THR A 177 -16.89 -0.28 2.49
N SER A 178 -16.01 -0.82 3.33
CA SER A 178 -16.36 -1.34 4.66
C SER A 178 -16.08 -0.31 5.73
N VAL A 179 -16.97 -0.20 6.72
CA VAL A 179 -16.79 0.64 7.90
C VAL A 179 -17.09 -0.17 9.16
N LEU A 180 -16.23 -0.06 10.17
CA LEU A 180 -16.45 -0.59 11.51
C LEU A 180 -16.35 0.57 12.48
N GLY A 181 -17.38 0.79 13.29
CA GLY A 181 -17.35 1.79 14.35
C GLY A 181 -16.81 1.21 15.64
N LEU A 182 -16.18 2.07 16.43
CA LEU A 182 -15.72 1.84 17.79
C LEU A 182 -16.37 2.88 18.69
N ASN A 183 -16.99 2.45 19.77
CA ASN A 183 -17.48 3.29 20.86
C ASN A 183 -16.99 2.69 22.17
N PHE A 184 -15.98 3.31 22.76
CA PHE A 184 -15.19 2.70 23.83
C PHE A 184 -14.97 3.66 25.00
N HIS A 185 -15.35 3.21 26.19
CA HIS A 185 -15.14 3.95 27.43
C HIS A 185 -13.74 3.72 27.99
N LEU A 186 -13.03 4.80 28.31
CA LEU A 186 -11.63 4.75 28.70
C LEU A 186 -11.45 4.59 30.20
N GLU A 187 -10.74 3.54 30.59
CA GLU A 187 -10.37 3.25 31.96
C GLU A 187 -8.85 3.37 32.14
N PRO A 188 -8.35 3.60 33.37
CA PRO A 188 -6.91 3.70 33.64
C PRO A 188 -6.10 2.50 33.10
N ARG A 189 -6.68 1.29 33.15
CA ARG A 189 -6.03 0.05 32.69
C ARG A 189 -5.72 0.03 31.18
N HIS A 190 -6.40 0.87 30.39
CA HIS A 190 -6.17 0.93 28.95
C HIS A 190 -4.91 1.72 28.59
N PHE A 191 -4.41 2.58 29.49
CA PHE A 191 -3.20 3.35 29.25
C PHE A 191 -1.98 2.63 29.83
N ARG A 192 -1.08 2.21 28.95
CA ARG A 192 0.19 1.57 29.30
C ARG A 192 1.30 2.58 29.06
N ASN A 193 1.95 3.06 30.13
CA ASN A 193 2.95 4.12 30.08
C ASN A 193 2.43 5.44 29.47
N GLY A 194 1.19 5.83 29.79
CA GLY A 194 0.59 7.10 29.36
C GLY A 194 0.06 7.10 27.92
N ALA A 195 -0.07 5.95 27.28
CA ALA A 195 -0.70 5.83 25.96
C ALA A 195 -1.41 4.49 25.81
N MET A 196 -2.38 4.45 24.89
CA MET A 196 -2.99 3.22 24.40
C MET A 196 -2.76 3.11 22.90
N GLU A 197 -2.77 1.90 22.38
CA GLU A 197 -2.68 1.66 20.94
C GLU A 197 -3.98 1.09 20.39
N LEU A 198 -4.51 1.72 19.35
CA LEU A 198 -5.59 1.20 18.54
C LEU A 198 -5.01 0.58 17.28
N LYS A 199 -5.44 -0.63 16.96
CA LYS A 199 -5.10 -1.31 15.73
C LYS A 199 -6.39 -1.67 14.99
N CYS A 200 -6.48 -1.27 13.73
CA CYS A 200 -7.51 -1.76 12.83
C CYS A 200 -6.89 -2.67 11.78
N THR A 201 -7.57 -3.78 11.49
CA THR A 201 -7.17 -4.71 10.44
C THR A 201 -8.26 -4.85 9.40
N ALA A 202 -7.88 -4.87 8.12
CA ALA A 202 -8.75 -5.21 7.02
C ALA A 202 -8.32 -6.54 6.40
N THR A 203 -9.26 -7.43 6.08
CA THR A 203 -8.97 -8.73 5.48
C THR A 203 -9.84 -9.02 4.27
N ILE A 204 -9.23 -9.61 3.24
CA ILE A 204 -9.89 -10.06 2.01
C ILE A 204 -9.23 -11.38 1.59
N GLY A 205 -9.94 -12.50 1.72
CA GLY A 205 -9.36 -13.82 1.52
C GLY A 205 -8.14 -14.02 2.43
N ASN A 206 -6.95 -14.20 1.82
CA ASN A 206 -5.67 -14.32 2.54
C ASN A 206 -4.92 -12.98 2.70
N GLY A 207 -5.44 -11.89 2.13
CA GLY A 207 -4.87 -10.57 2.28
C GLY A 207 -5.19 -9.98 3.67
N TYR A 208 -4.19 -9.32 4.27
CA TYR A 208 -4.27 -8.77 5.62
C TYR A 208 -3.55 -7.42 5.66
N TRP A 209 -4.28 -6.35 5.98
CA TRP A 209 -3.77 -4.98 6.04
C TRP A 209 -4.01 -4.39 7.42
N VAL A 210 -3.07 -3.59 7.91
CA VAL A 210 -3.07 -3.10 9.29
C VAL A 210 -2.83 -1.60 9.32
N LYS A 211 -3.63 -0.92 10.13
CA LYS A 211 -3.40 0.46 10.56
C LYS A 211 -3.29 0.52 12.07
N ARG A 212 -2.33 1.29 12.57
CA ARG A 212 -2.13 1.53 13.99
C ARG A 212 -2.22 3.03 14.28
N MET A 213 -2.77 3.36 15.44
CA MET A 213 -2.86 4.71 15.96
C MET A 213 -2.51 4.67 17.45
N VAL A 214 -1.59 5.53 17.86
CA VAL A 214 -1.28 5.75 19.29
C VAL A 214 -2.15 6.89 19.79
N VAL A 215 -2.80 6.67 20.91
CA VAL A 215 -3.61 7.68 21.60
C VAL A 215 -2.97 7.93 22.97
N ALA A 216 -2.49 9.15 23.18
CA ALA A 216 -1.87 9.57 24.42
C ALA A 216 -2.92 9.86 25.50
N GLU A 217 -2.55 9.61 26.75
CA GLU A 217 -3.31 10.12 27.89
C GLU A 217 -3.10 11.63 27.99
N ALA A 218 -4.20 12.40 27.94
CA ALA A 218 -4.17 13.84 28.10
C ALA A 218 -3.80 14.17 29.56
N ASN A 219 -2.62 14.76 29.74
CA ASN A 219 -2.15 15.12 31.07
C ASN A 219 -2.74 16.49 31.44
N ILE A 220 -3.76 16.51 32.30
CA ILE A 220 -4.45 17.74 32.74
C ILE A 220 -3.49 18.73 33.43
N ASN A 221 -2.30 18.27 33.85
CA ASN A 221 -1.27 19.06 34.52
C ASN A 221 -0.07 19.43 33.62
N ALA A 222 -0.07 19.06 32.34
CA ALA A 222 1.00 19.47 31.42
C ALA A 222 0.76 20.92 30.97
N GLN A 223 1.35 21.85 31.70
CA GLN A 223 1.44 23.25 31.29
C GLN A 223 2.13 23.32 29.92
N PRO A 224 1.59 24.04 28.92
CA PRO A 224 2.26 24.17 27.63
C PRO A 224 3.61 24.83 27.87
N SER A 225 4.70 24.11 27.61
CA SER A 225 6.04 24.67 27.61
C SER A 225 6.14 25.65 26.45
N ILE A 226 5.91 26.93 26.74
CA ILE A 226 6.19 28.03 25.83
C ILE A 226 7.69 27.94 25.49
N PRO A 227 8.08 27.79 24.21
CA PRO A 227 9.48 27.86 23.82
C PRO A 227 10.03 29.22 24.26
N GLY A 228 11.12 29.18 25.04
CA GLY A 228 11.70 30.35 25.70
C GLY A 228 11.83 31.55 24.77
N HIS A 229 11.13 32.62 25.10
CA HIS A 229 11.44 33.95 24.61
C HIS A 229 12.81 34.34 25.19
N ASN A 230 13.86 34.31 24.36
CA ASN A 230 15.15 34.85 24.72
C ASN A 230 14.98 36.33 25.10
N ARG A 231 15.08 36.63 26.39
CA ARG A 231 15.32 37.98 26.89
C ARG A 231 16.69 38.45 26.39
N LEU A 232 16.70 39.27 25.34
CA LEU A 232 17.81 40.18 25.07
C LEU A 232 17.56 41.49 25.83
N LEU A 233 18.04 41.54 27.07
CA LEU A 233 18.45 42.73 27.79
C LEU A 233 19.80 42.30 28.40
N SER A 234 20.94 42.96 28.24
CA SER A 234 21.26 44.35 27.94
C SER A 234 22.78 44.43 27.80
N VAL A 235 23.30 45.17 26.82
CA VAL A 235 24.61 45.81 26.98
C VAL A 235 24.48 47.24 26.45
N TRP A 236 24.39 48.19 27.37
CA TRP A 236 24.77 49.58 27.14
C TRP A 236 26.18 49.78 27.70
N SER A 237 26.87 50.80 27.17
CA SER A 237 28.17 51.40 27.53
C SER A 237 29.34 50.94 26.65
N ASN A 238 30.22 51.80 26.11
CA ASN A 238 30.33 53.26 26.00
C ASN A 238 31.27 53.53 24.80
N ILE A 239 30.95 54.46 23.90
CA ILE A 239 31.95 55.08 23.02
C ILE A 239 32.13 56.51 23.49
N SER A 240 33.28 56.73 24.11
CA SER A 240 33.84 58.04 24.41
C SER A 240 34.63 58.52 23.20
N ILE A 241 34.37 59.77 22.82
CA ILE A 241 35.18 60.59 21.92
C ILE A 241 36.51 60.94 22.62
N ILE A 242 37.57 61.14 21.81
CA ILE A 242 38.92 61.73 21.96
C ILE A 242 39.86 60.74 21.23
N GLU A 243 40.50 61.05 20.11
CA GLU A 243 41.25 62.25 19.69
C GLU A 243 41.17 62.44 18.16
#